data_AF-A0A8R1IBA5-F1
#
_entry.id   AF-A0A8R1IBA5-F1
#
_cell.length_a   1.000
_cell.length_b   1.000
_cell.length_c   1.000
_cell.angle_alpha   90.00
_cell.angle_beta   90.00
_cell.angle_gamma   90.00
#
_symmetry.space_group_name_H-M   'P 1'
#
loop_
_entity.id
_entity.type
_entity.pdbx_description
1 polymer ?
#
loop_
_entity_poly.entity_id
_entity_poly.type
_entity_poly.pdbx_seq_one_letter_code
_entity_poly.pdbx_strand_id
1 'polypeptide(L)'
;MFQFVLITVSCLALTNADIHVLFVPKSEEELLSFLGLNKSDVNEGCIDAWEYVERCYQATIEGEYHYPTQLDIYNASGILRAAGVLRNFSDCLGDSSCAANSIPIYVVDASIFIVENLFGDAYDCLSKSNIDGLYMSCAYQYNGTLSVDNLPHGFKEVSYCVADLLPCSHSDFLSFLAAVDAGVDLHNLWTNIESTLVEAIKNDVAYEAFDPEAYL
;
A
#
# COMPACT_ATOMS: atom_id res chain seq x y z
N MET A 1 -1.57 1.12 22.49
CA MET A 1 -2.38 -0.02 22.04
C MET A 1 -3.32 0.58 21.02
N PHE A 2 -2.84 0.60 19.77
CA PHE A 2 -3.23 1.51 18.67
C PHE A 2 -3.04 0.77 17.33
N GLN A 3 -3.36 -0.52 17.32
CA GLN A 3 -2.54 -1.54 16.66
C GLN A 3 -3.25 -2.44 15.65
N PHE A 4 -4.51 -2.21 15.27
CA PHE A 4 -5.12 -3.05 14.24
C PHE A 4 -5.52 -2.30 12.99
N VAL A 5 -6.24 -1.18 13.06
CA VAL A 5 -6.70 -0.49 11.82
C VAL A 5 -5.57 0.31 11.18
N LEU A 6 -4.90 1.15 11.97
CA LEU A 6 -3.72 1.89 11.54
C LEU A 6 -2.57 0.95 11.21
N ILE A 7 -2.40 -0.16 11.92
CA ILE A 7 -1.39 -1.17 11.58
C ILE A 7 -1.79 -1.95 10.34
N THR A 8 -3.05 -2.36 10.14
CA THR A 8 -3.40 -3.10 8.92
C THR A 8 -3.31 -2.21 7.70
N VAL A 9 -3.77 -0.96 7.77
CA VAL A 9 -3.67 -0.01 6.66
C VAL A 9 -2.22 0.47 6.44
N SER A 10 -1.47 0.77 7.51
CA SER A 10 -0.07 1.21 7.41
C SER A 10 0.91 0.07 7.21
N CYS A 11 0.62 -1.18 7.62
CA CYS A 11 1.42 -2.36 7.26
C CYS A 11 1.04 -2.85 5.85
N LEU A 12 -0.23 -2.83 5.45
CA LEU A 12 -0.56 -3.07 4.04
C LEU A 12 0.08 -2.03 3.13
N ALA A 13 0.27 -0.79 3.59
CA ALA A 13 1.03 0.22 2.86
C ALA A 13 2.56 0.00 2.97
N LEU A 14 3.12 -0.07 4.18
CA LEU A 14 4.57 0.00 4.41
C LEU A 14 5.29 -1.35 4.40
N THR A 15 4.65 -2.46 4.80
CA THR A 15 5.22 -3.81 4.59
C THR A 15 5.01 -4.34 3.17
N ASN A 16 4.09 -3.79 2.39
CA ASN A 16 4.01 -4.10 0.95
C ASN A 16 4.80 -3.10 0.08
N ALA A 17 5.08 -1.89 0.57
CA ALA A 17 6.10 -1.01 -0.01
C ALA A 17 7.53 -1.45 0.35
N ASP A 18 7.69 -2.32 1.36
CA ASP A 18 8.93 -3.06 1.58
C ASP A 18 9.09 -4.08 0.46
N ILE A 19 9.99 -3.78 -0.47
CA ILE A 19 10.29 -4.60 -1.64
C ILE A 19 10.88 -5.97 -1.26
N HIS A 20 11.25 -6.19 0.01
CA HIS A 20 11.56 -7.55 0.45
C HIS A 20 10.32 -8.46 0.50
N VAL A 21 9.10 -7.91 0.53
CA VAL A 21 7.82 -8.63 0.51
C VAL A 21 7.20 -8.68 -0.89
N LEU A 22 7.37 -7.63 -1.70
CA LEU A 22 7.22 -7.73 -3.16
C LEU A 22 8.40 -8.54 -3.67
N PHE A 23 8.28 -9.87 -3.72
CA PHE A 23 9.28 -10.73 -4.32
C PHE A 23 9.92 -10.07 -5.56
N VAL A 24 11.14 -9.53 -5.42
CA VAL A 24 11.93 -9.00 -6.53
C VAL A 24 12.78 -10.17 -7.00
N PRO A 25 12.35 -10.89 -8.04
CA PRO A 25 13.13 -12.00 -8.56
C PRO A 25 14.51 -11.49 -8.97
N LYS A 26 15.56 -12.16 -8.50
CA LYS A 26 16.96 -11.79 -8.75
C LYS A 26 17.48 -12.34 -10.07
N SER A 27 16.63 -13.06 -10.80
CA SER A 27 16.93 -13.63 -12.09
C SER A 27 15.66 -13.81 -12.91
N GLU A 28 15.83 -13.83 -14.23
CA GLU A 28 14.75 -14.17 -15.17
C GLU A 28 14.08 -15.51 -14.82
N GLU A 29 14.85 -16.55 -14.45
CA GLU A 29 14.32 -17.86 -14.07
C GLU A 29 13.45 -17.80 -12.80
N GLU A 30 13.82 -16.96 -11.85
CA GLU A 30 13.08 -16.76 -10.61
C GLU A 30 11.75 -16.02 -10.86
N LEU A 31 11.76 -15.00 -11.73
CA LEU A 31 10.55 -14.28 -12.16
C LEU A 31 9.58 -15.22 -12.88
N LEU A 32 10.10 -15.98 -13.85
CA LEU A 32 9.33 -16.94 -14.63
C LEU A 32 8.73 -18.03 -13.74
N SER A 33 9.51 -18.55 -12.80
CA SER A 33 9.03 -19.57 -11.85
C SER A 33 7.98 -19.03 -10.89
N PHE A 34 8.12 -17.79 -10.42
CA PHE A 34 7.15 -17.16 -9.51
C PHE A 34 5.80 -16.92 -10.18
N LEU A 35 5.82 -16.49 -11.44
CA LEU A 35 4.62 -16.16 -12.21
C LEU A 35 4.04 -17.32 -13.02
N GLY A 36 4.68 -18.49 -12.99
CA GLY A 36 4.30 -19.64 -13.82
C GLY A 36 4.39 -19.36 -15.32
N LEU A 37 5.37 -18.56 -15.76
CA LEU A 37 5.55 -18.11 -17.14
C LEU A 37 6.70 -18.84 -17.83
N ASN A 38 6.68 -18.89 -19.16
CA ASN A 38 7.85 -19.25 -19.97
C ASN A 38 8.51 -18.00 -20.53
N LYS A 39 9.78 -18.12 -20.95
CA LYS A 39 10.53 -17.02 -21.59
C LYS A 39 9.82 -16.42 -22.81
N SER A 40 9.05 -17.23 -23.55
CA SER A 40 8.25 -16.76 -24.69
C SER A 40 7.06 -15.89 -24.31
N ASP A 41 6.67 -15.91 -23.04
CA ASP A 41 5.49 -15.21 -22.51
C ASP A 41 5.86 -13.84 -21.92
N VAL A 42 7.15 -13.50 -21.86
CA VAL A 42 7.66 -12.28 -21.25
C VAL A 42 8.14 -11.31 -22.32
N ASN A 43 7.63 -10.08 -22.27
CA ASN A 43 8.15 -9.00 -23.10
C ASN A 43 9.62 -8.72 -22.72
N GLU A 44 10.52 -8.65 -23.70
CA GLU A 44 11.96 -8.45 -23.48
C GLU A 44 12.27 -7.21 -22.62
N GLY A 45 11.43 -6.16 -22.70
CA GLY A 45 11.59 -4.94 -21.89
C GLY A 45 11.28 -5.10 -20.40
N CYS A 46 10.71 -6.23 -19.97
CA CYS A 46 10.31 -6.46 -18.59
C CYS A 46 11.36 -7.16 -17.72
N ILE A 47 12.36 -7.83 -18.30
CA ILE A 47 13.44 -8.45 -17.51
C ILE A 47 14.36 -7.37 -16.94
N ASP A 48 14.83 -6.45 -17.79
CA ASP A 48 15.69 -5.32 -17.39
C ASP A 48 14.97 -4.37 -16.42
N ALA A 49 13.64 -4.31 -16.50
CA ALA A 49 12.79 -3.49 -15.65
C ALA A 49 12.75 -3.97 -14.19
N TRP A 50 12.86 -5.27 -13.93
CA TRP A 50 12.90 -5.80 -12.57
C TRP A 50 14.24 -5.53 -11.88
N GLU A 51 15.36 -5.66 -12.61
CA GLU A 51 16.66 -5.20 -12.11
C GLU A 51 16.69 -3.68 -11.89
N TYR A 52 15.93 -2.93 -12.69
CA TYR A 52 15.75 -1.50 -12.49
C TYR A 52 14.97 -1.16 -11.21
N VAL A 53 13.91 -1.92 -10.89
CA VAL A 53 13.17 -1.80 -9.61
C VAL A 53 14.10 -2.02 -8.42
N GLU A 54 14.93 -3.08 -8.43
CA GLU A 54 15.91 -3.34 -7.36
C GLU A 54 16.91 -2.19 -7.21
N ARG A 55 17.43 -1.66 -8.33
CA ARG A 55 18.36 -0.52 -8.31
C ARG A 55 17.71 0.74 -7.75
N CYS A 56 16.47 1.04 -8.14
CA CYS A 56 15.71 2.15 -7.58
C CYS A 56 15.55 1.99 -6.07
N TYR A 57 15.23 0.78 -5.61
CA TYR A 57 15.08 0.50 -4.18
C TYR A 57 16.39 0.69 -3.41
N GLN A 58 17.50 0.12 -3.88
CA GLN A 58 18.80 0.30 -3.24
C GLN A 58 19.24 1.77 -3.21
N ALA A 59 18.99 2.52 -4.29
CA ALA A 59 19.37 3.92 -4.38
C ALA A 59 18.58 4.81 -3.41
N THR A 60 17.30 4.54 -3.20
CA THR A 60 16.41 5.41 -2.40
C THR A 60 16.25 4.92 -0.97
N ILE A 61 15.96 3.64 -0.76
CA ILE A 61 15.65 3.08 0.56
C ILE A 61 16.94 2.80 1.33
N GLU A 62 17.89 2.03 0.79
CA GLU A 62 19.14 1.73 1.50
C GLU A 62 20.06 2.96 1.63
N GLY A 63 20.03 3.85 0.62
CA GLY A 63 20.86 5.06 0.58
C GLY A 63 20.41 6.18 1.52
N GLU A 64 19.10 6.39 1.68
CA GLU A 64 18.56 7.55 2.44
C GLU A 64 17.88 7.16 3.75
N TYR A 65 17.50 5.89 3.93
CA TYR A 65 16.68 5.45 5.04
C TYR A 65 17.21 4.15 5.66
N HIS A 66 17.92 4.26 6.78
CA HIS A 66 18.14 3.10 7.64
C HIS A 66 16.81 2.74 8.29
N TYR A 67 16.04 1.85 7.65
CA TYR A 67 14.75 1.41 8.12
C TYR A 67 14.91 0.91 9.56
N PRO A 68 14.32 1.57 10.57
CA PRO A 68 14.22 0.94 11.87
C PRO A 68 13.42 -0.34 11.66
N THR A 69 13.94 -1.48 12.13
CA THR A 69 13.28 -2.80 12.04
C THR A 69 11.87 -2.82 12.64
N GLN A 70 11.46 -1.76 13.32
CA GLN A 70 10.07 -1.45 13.68
C GLN A 70 9.75 0.01 13.33
N LEU A 71 8.72 0.20 12.49
CA LEU A 71 8.05 1.49 12.32
C LEU A 71 7.31 1.86 13.62
N ASP A 72 7.64 3.03 14.17
CA ASP A 72 6.90 3.60 15.29
C ASP A 72 5.71 4.41 14.78
N ILE A 73 4.53 3.81 14.84
CA ILE A 73 3.26 4.45 14.44
C ILE A 73 2.85 5.64 15.30
N TYR A 74 3.50 5.86 16.45
CA TYR A 74 3.30 7.07 17.26
C TYR A 74 4.25 8.20 16.85
N ASN A 75 5.15 7.94 15.91
CA ASN A 75 6.04 8.92 15.32
C ASN A 75 5.56 9.30 13.90
N ALA A 76 4.49 10.10 13.84
CA ALA A 76 3.98 10.65 12.57
C ALA A 76 5.08 11.27 11.71
N SER A 77 6.02 12.01 12.31
CA SER A 77 7.13 12.62 11.57
C SER A 77 8.06 11.58 10.92
N GLY A 78 8.28 10.45 11.58
CA GLY A 78 9.06 9.34 11.03
C GLY A 78 8.33 8.65 9.87
N ILE A 79 7.02 8.46 10.00
CA ILE A 79 6.19 7.86 8.96
C ILE A 79 6.07 8.76 7.73
N LEU A 80 5.82 10.06 7.92
CA LEU A 80 5.80 11.03 6.82
C LEU A 80 7.15 11.13 6.13
N ARG A 81 8.26 11.01 6.88
CA ARG A 81 9.59 10.93 6.27
C ARG A 81 9.75 9.67 5.42
N ALA A 82 9.24 8.52 5.87
CA ALA A 82 9.24 7.30 5.07
C ALA A 82 8.43 7.45 3.77
N ALA A 83 7.27 8.10 3.83
CA ALA A 83 6.50 8.45 2.62
C ALA A 83 7.29 9.36 1.66
N GLY A 84 8.09 10.29 2.19
CA GLY A 84 9.02 11.08 1.38
C GLY A 84 10.06 10.24 0.62
N VAL A 85 10.60 9.20 1.25
CA VAL A 85 11.54 8.27 0.59
C VAL A 85 10.83 7.40 -0.44
N LEU A 86 9.62 6.94 -0.11
CA LEU A 86 8.77 6.20 -1.06
C LEU A 86 8.44 7.01 -2.30
N ARG A 87 8.24 8.32 -2.17
CA ARG A 87 8.04 9.22 -3.32
C ARG A 87 9.24 9.22 -4.26
N ASN A 88 10.46 9.33 -3.71
CA ASN A 88 11.69 9.23 -4.50
C ASN A 88 11.82 7.87 -5.21
N PHE A 89 11.35 6.80 -4.57
CA PHE A 89 11.30 5.48 -5.17
C PHE A 89 10.29 5.39 -6.33
N SER A 90 9.07 5.91 -6.14
CA SER A 90 8.05 5.98 -7.19
C SER A 90 8.54 6.78 -8.40
N ASP A 91 9.13 7.96 -8.16
CA ASP A 91 9.72 8.81 -9.20
C ASP A 91 10.80 8.07 -9.99
N CYS A 92 11.63 7.25 -9.30
CA CYS A 92 12.64 6.42 -9.96
C CYS A 92 12.01 5.36 -10.86
N LEU A 93 10.92 4.71 -10.43
CA LEU A 93 10.25 3.67 -11.23
C LEU A 93 9.61 4.19 -12.52
N GLY A 94 9.23 5.47 -12.55
CA GLY A 94 8.56 6.12 -13.69
C GLY A 94 9.36 6.12 -15.01
N ASP A 95 10.67 5.87 -14.94
CA ASP A 95 11.56 5.81 -16.11
C ASP A 95 11.62 4.43 -16.80
N SER A 96 10.91 3.43 -16.26
CA SER A 96 10.89 2.07 -16.81
C SER A 96 9.99 1.92 -18.03
N SER A 97 10.43 1.12 -19.02
CA SER A 97 9.64 0.79 -20.21
C SER A 97 8.69 -0.39 -20.04
N CYS A 98 8.75 -1.13 -18.91
CA CYS A 98 7.88 -2.29 -18.70
C CYS A 98 6.53 -1.87 -18.11
N ALA A 99 5.45 -2.25 -18.79
CA ALA A 99 4.08 -2.01 -18.32
C ALA A 99 3.84 -2.53 -16.89
N ALA A 100 4.45 -3.65 -16.50
CA ALA A 100 4.28 -4.24 -15.16
C ALA A 100 4.79 -3.34 -14.02
N ASN A 101 5.67 -2.38 -14.29
CA ASN A 101 6.17 -1.44 -13.29
C ASN A 101 5.11 -0.41 -12.85
N SER A 102 4.01 -0.26 -13.60
CA SER A 102 2.85 0.53 -13.16
C SER A 102 2.21 -0.01 -11.87
N ILE A 103 2.32 -1.32 -11.60
CA ILE A 103 1.76 -1.95 -10.39
C ILE A 103 2.52 -1.52 -9.12
N PRO A 104 3.85 -1.67 -9.01
CA PRO A 104 4.58 -1.15 -7.85
C PRO A 104 4.49 0.38 -7.73
N ILE A 105 4.39 1.13 -8.83
CA ILE A 105 4.12 2.58 -8.78
C ILE A 105 2.77 2.85 -8.11
N TYR A 106 1.70 2.20 -8.57
CA TYR A 106 0.37 2.32 -7.95
C TYR A 106 0.41 1.99 -6.45
N VAL A 107 1.04 0.87 -6.08
CA VAL A 107 1.17 0.43 -4.68
C VAL A 107 1.87 1.49 -3.83
N VAL A 108 2.96 2.07 -4.34
CA VAL A 108 3.74 3.09 -3.64
C VAL A 108 2.95 4.40 -3.51
N ASP A 109 2.34 4.87 -4.59
CA ASP A 109 1.57 6.12 -4.61
C ASP A 109 0.34 6.05 -3.71
N ALA A 110 -0.40 4.93 -3.76
CA ALA A 110 -1.51 4.66 -2.85
C ALA A 110 -1.03 4.64 -1.38
N SER A 111 0.12 4.01 -1.12
CA SER A 111 0.71 3.96 0.22
C SER A 111 1.09 5.34 0.75
N ILE A 112 1.66 6.20 -0.10
CA ILE A 112 1.98 7.59 0.24
C ILE A 112 0.69 8.36 0.58
N PHE A 113 -0.33 8.25 -0.28
CA PHE A 113 -1.62 8.92 -0.08
C PHE A 113 -2.27 8.52 1.25
N ILE A 114 -2.31 7.21 1.53
CA ILE A 114 -2.81 6.66 2.79
C ILE A 114 -2.04 7.25 3.98
N VAL A 115 -0.71 7.27 3.90
CA VAL A 115 0.15 7.78 4.96
C VAL A 115 -0.10 9.27 5.20
N GLU A 116 -0.17 10.08 4.15
CA GLU A 116 -0.37 11.53 4.27
C GLU A 116 -1.73 11.87 4.87
N ASN A 117 -2.78 11.15 4.48
CA ASN A 117 -4.12 11.33 5.04
C ASN A 117 -4.21 10.89 6.52
N LEU A 118 -3.54 9.80 6.92
CA LEU A 118 -3.62 9.26 8.30
C LEU A 118 -2.63 9.91 9.27
N PHE A 119 -1.40 10.15 8.84
CA PHE A 119 -0.30 10.65 9.67
C PHE A 119 0.02 12.14 9.45
N GLY A 120 -0.50 12.73 8.38
CA GLY A 120 -0.55 14.17 8.18
C GLY A 120 -1.88 14.71 8.69
N ASP A 121 -2.90 14.65 7.84
CA ASP A 121 -4.13 15.43 8.03
C ASP A 121 -4.99 14.95 9.21
N ALA A 122 -5.29 13.65 9.29
CA ALA A 122 -6.16 13.13 10.35
C ALA A 122 -5.43 12.82 11.68
N TYR A 123 -4.09 12.81 11.69
CA TYR A 123 -3.29 12.24 12.78
C TYR A 123 -3.62 12.82 14.15
N ASP A 124 -3.77 14.13 14.21
CA ASP A 124 -3.95 14.87 15.45
C ASP A 124 -5.27 14.51 16.15
N CYS A 125 -6.31 14.19 15.38
CA CYS A 125 -7.56 13.68 15.93
C CYS A 125 -7.47 12.18 16.23
N LEU A 126 -6.95 11.40 15.26
CA LEU A 126 -6.86 9.96 15.36
C LEU A 126 -6.08 9.56 16.61
N SER A 127 -4.87 10.11 16.80
CA SER A 127 -3.97 9.87 17.95
C SER A 127 -4.60 10.13 19.32
N LYS A 128 -5.61 11.01 19.40
CA LYS A 128 -6.34 11.34 20.64
C LYS A 128 -7.60 10.49 20.84
N SER A 129 -8.00 9.72 19.83
CA SER A 129 -9.24 8.95 19.79
C SER A 129 -9.02 7.48 20.18
N ASN A 130 -10.06 6.81 20.68
CA ASN A 130 -10.04 5.37 20.99
C ASN A 130 -10.42 4.53 19.76
N ILE A 131 -9.66 4.64 18.67
CA ILE A 131 -9.96 4.00 17.37
C ILE A 131 -10.15 2.49 17.51
N ASP A 132 -9.30 1.81 18.29
CA ASP A 132 -9.40 0.35 18.46
C ASP A 132 -10.71 -0.05 19.16
N GLY A 133 -11.11 0.69 20.19
CA GLY A 133 -12.39 0.46 20.87
C GLY A 133 -13.58 0.72 19.96
N LEU A 134 -13.51 1.77 19.14
CA LEU A 134 -14.53 2.07 18.13
C LEU A 134 -14.60 0.98 17.08
N TYR A 135 -13.45 0.53 16.55
CA TYR A 135 -13.37 -0.51 15.53
C TYR A 135 -13.93 -1.83 16.06
N MET A 136 -13.54 -2.26 17.26
CA MET A 136 -14.09 -3.47 17.87
C MET A 136 -15.60 -3.36 18.09
N SER A 137 -16.09 -2.19 18.52
CA SER A 137 -17.52 -1.95 18.71
C SER A 137 -18.29 -1.99 17.38
N CYS A 138 -17.72 -1.43 16.32
CA CYS A 138 -18.30 -1.44 14.98
C CYS A 138 -18.27 -2.85 14.39
N ALA A 139 -17.12 -3.53 14.43
CA ALA A 139 -16.95 -4.90 13.96
C ALA A 139 -17.92 -5.89 14.62
N TYR A 140 -18.22 -5.71 15.90
CA TYR A 140 -19.22 -6.54 16.59
C TYR A 140 -20.63 -6.39 16.01
N GLN A 141 -21.00 -5.21 15.53
CA GLN A 141 -22.29 -4.96 14.87
C GLN A 141 -22.41 -5.66 13.52
N TYR A 142 -21.28 -5.95 12.86
CA TYR A 142 -21.21 -6.60 11.56
C TYR A 142 -20.91 -8.12 11.64
N ASN A 143 -21.34 -8.82 12.70
CA ASN A 143 -21.15 -10.27 12.91
C ASN A 143 -19.69 -10.73 12.89
N GLY A 144 -18.91 -10.25 13.86
CA GLY A 144 -17.46 -10.41 14.01
C GLY A 144 -16.84 -11.81 13.96
N THR A 145 -16.75 -12.38 12.75
CA THR A 145 -15.68 -13.32 12.37
C THR A 145 -14.81 -12.67 11.30
N LEU A 146 -14.18 -11.54 11.65
CA LEU A 146 -13.09 -10.99 10.87
C LEU A 146 -11.85 -11.87 11.12
N SER A 147 -11.75 -13.01 10.41
CA SER A 147 -10.43 -13.57 10.12
C SER A 147 -9.70 -12.60 9.20
N VAL A 148 -8.36 -12.62 9.21
CA VAL A 148 -7.54 -11.78 8.31
C VAL A 148 -7.97 -11.97 6.84
N ASP A 149 -8.43 -13.17 6.49
CA ASP A 149 -8.90 -13.55 5.16
C ASP A 149 -10.25 -12.93 4.75
N ASN A 150 -11.04 -12.42 5.72
CA ASN A 150 -12.36 -11.82 5.49
C ASN A 150 -12.38 -10.30 5.71
N LEU A 151 -11.22 -9.67 5.90
CA LEU A 151 -11.13 -8.22 6.12
C LEU A 151 -11.88 -7.40 5.06
N PRO A 152 -11.70 -7.58 3.74
CA PRO A 152 -12.20 -6.61 2.75
C PRO A 152 -13.73 -6.50 2.70
N HIS A 153 -14.46 -7.60 2.95
CA HIS A 153 -15.93 -7.62 2.83
C HIS A 153 -16.69 -6.91 3.97
N GLY A 154 -16.00 -6.49 5.03
CA GLY A 154 -16.58 -5.69 6.10
C GLY A 154 -15.70 -4.54 6.58
N PHE A 155 -14.46 -4.42 6.08
CA PHE A 155 -13.53 -3.40 6.53
C PHE A 155 -14.02 -1.99 6.20
N LYS A 156 -14.63 -1.79 5.03
CA LYS A 156 -15.20 -0.49 4.64
C LYS A 156 -16.34 -0.11 5.57
N GLU A 157 -17.33 -0.98 5.76
CA GLU A 157 -18.50 -0.75 6.61
C GLU A 157 -18.12 -0.53 8.07
N VAL A 158 -17.15 -1.28 8.59
CA VAL A 158 -16.62 -1.10 9.94
C VAL A 158 -15.88 0.23 10.05
N SER A 159 -15.06 0.58 9.07
CA SER A 159 -14.29 1.84 9.08
C SER A 159 -15.20 3.07 8.95
N TYR A 160 -16.27 3.00 8.15
CA TYR A 160 -17.29 4.06 8.08
C TYR A 160 -18.00 4.22 9.44
N CYS A 161 -18.37 3.11 10.10
CA CYS A 161 -18.90 3.17 11.47
C CYS A 161 -17.90 3.79 12.46
N VAL A 162 -16.59 3.49 12.34
CA VAL A 162 -15.56 4.14 13.16
C VAL A 162 -15.53 5.64 12.89
N ALA A 163 -15.52 6.03 11.62
CA ALA A 163 -15.47 7.42 11.19
C ALA A 163 -16.65 8.23 11.75
N ASP A 164 -17.87 7.66 11.74
CA ASP A 164 -19.08 8.29 12.28
C ASP A 164 -19.02 8.51 13.80
N LEU A 165 -18.26 7.68 14.52
CA LEU A 165 -18.12 7.75 15.97
C LEU A 165 -16.90 8.56 16.42
N LEU A 166 -16.03 8.96 15.49
CA LEU A 166 -14.84 9.73 15.80
C LEU A 166 -15.22 11.16 16.19
N PRO A 167 -14.69 11.69 17.31
CA PRO A 167 -14.91 13.08 17.71
C PRO A 167 -14.00 14.05 16.92
N CYS A 168 -13.90 13.85 15.60
CA CYS A 168 -13.00 14.59 14.72
C CYS A 168 -13.70 15.74 14.00
N SER A 169 -12.89 16.64 13.42
CA SER A 169 -13.43 17.62 12.48
C SER A 169 -13.90 16.93 11.20
N HIS A 170 -14.76 17.60 10.42
CA HIS A 170 -15.19 17.07 9.13
C HIS A 170 -14.01 16.82 8.16
N SER A 171 -12.95 17.64 8.25
CA SER A 171 -11.75 17.48 7.42
C SER A 171 -10.96 16.22 7.77
N ASP A 172 -10.73 15.96 9.06
CA ASP A 172 -10.01 14.76 9.51
C ASP A 172 -10.83 13.50 9.22
N PHE A 173 -12.16 13.60 9.30
CA PHE A 173 -13.09 12.54 8.93
C PHE A 173 -12.95 12.16 7.45
N LEU A 174 -12.96 13.14 6.55
CA LEU A 174 -12.80 12.89 5.11
C LEU A 174 -11.43 12.29 4.81
N SER A 175 -10.37 12.80 5.44
CA SER A 175 -9.01 12.29 5.27
C SER A 175 -8.90 10.83 5.73
N PHE A 176 -9.51 10.49 6.87
CA PHE A 176 -9.56 9.10 7.35
C PHE A 176 -10.30 8.18 6.37
N LEU A 177 -11.45 8.60 5.83
CA LEU A 177 -12.20 7.80 4.87
C LEU A 177 -11.46 7.63 3.54
N ALA A 178 -10.82 8.68 3.03
CA ALA A 178 -10.02 8.62 1.82
C ALA A 178 -8.90 7.58 1.95
N ALA A 179 -8.20 7.57 3.09
CA ALA A 179 -7.17 6.56 3.38
C ALA A 179 -7.72 5.14 3.50
N VAL A 180 -8.91 4.97 4.10
CA VAL A 180 -9.58 3.67 4.20
C VAL A 180 -9.94 3.14 2.82
N ASP A 181 -10.55 3.96 1.98
CA ASP A 181 -11.00 3.56 0.65
C ASP A 181 -9.80 3.20 -0.25
N ALA A 182 -8.74 4.01 -0.25
CA ALA A 182 -7.48 3.68 -0.92
C ALA A 182 -6.84 2.40 -0.38
N GLY A 183 -6.93 2.15 0.94
CA GLY A 183 -6.44 0.92 1.56
C GLY A 183 -7.22 -0.32 1.14
N VAL A 184 -8.54 -0.20 0.92
CA VAL A 184 -9.38 -1.29 0.40
C VAL A 184 -8.99 -1.63 -1.04
N ASP A 185 -8.81 -0.63 -1.90
CA ASP A 185 -8.41 -0.85 -3.29
C ASP A 185 -7.00 -1.44 -3.40
N LEU A 186 -6.07 -0.98 -2.56
CA LEU A 186 -4.74 -1.57 -2.45
C LEU A 186 -4.80 -3.04 -2.01
N HIS A 187 -5.67 -3.38 -1.05
CA HIS A 187 -5.86 -4.77 -0.63
C HIS A 187 -6.47 -5.63 -1.75
N ASN A 188 -7.46 -5.10 -2.48
CA ASN A 188 -8.06 -5.79 -3.63
C ASN A 188 -7.03 -6.09 -4.72
N LEU A 189 -6.16 -5.11 -5.03
CA LEU A 189 -5.02 -5.34 -5.92
C LEU A 189 -4.11 -6.43 -5.36
N TRP A 190 -3.74 -6.39 -4.08
CA TRP A 190 -2.85 -7.38 -3.47
C TRP A 190 -3.39 -8.81 -3.57
N THR A 191 -4.68 -9.01 -3.31
CA THR A 191 -5.31 -10.34 -3.44
C THR A 191 -5.28 -10.91 -4.86
N ASN A 192 -5.13 -10.05 -5.87
CA ASN A 192 -5.09 -10.42 -7.28
C ASN A 192 -3.75 -10.06 -7.96
N ILE A 193 -2.70 -9.75 -7.18
CA ILE A 193 -1.48 -9.13 -7.70
C ILE A 193 -0.77 -10.05 -8.69
N GLU A 194 -0.74 -11.36 -8.45
CA GLU A 194 -0.13 -12.35 -9.35
C GLU A 194 -0.82 -12.33 -10.72
N SER A 195 -2.15 -12.40 -10.74
CA SER A 195 -2.92 -12.36 -12.00
C SER A 195 -2.73 -11.04 -12.76
N THR A 196 -2.67 -9.92 -12.04
CA THR A 196 -2.49 -8.59 -12.60
C THR A 196 -1.08 -8.43 -13.18
N LEU A 197 -0.05 -8.91 -12.46
CA LEU A 197 1.34 -8.94 -12.92
C LEU A 197 1.49 -9.80 -14.17
N VAL A 198 0.87 -10.99 -14.18
CA VAL A 198 0.90 -11.89 -15.35
C VAL A 198 0.26 -11.22 -16.56
N GLU A 199 -0.87 -10.54 -16.41
CA GLU A 199 -1.53 -9.82 -17.50
C GLU A 199 -0.65 -8.68 -18.03
N ALA A 200 -0.08 -7.87 -17.14
CA ALA A 200 0.79 -6.75 -17.50
C ALA A 200 2.06 -7.22 -18.23
N ILE A 201 2.67 -8.31 -17.76
CA ILE A 201 3.91 -8.87 -18.35
C ILE A 201 3.65 -9.53 -19.70
N LYS A 202 2.54 -10.27 -19.84
CA LYS A 202 2.20 -10.98 -21.09
C LYS A 202 1.71 -10.06 -22.18
N ASN A 203 0.85 -9.11 -21.82
CA ASN A 203 0.10 -8.32 -22.79
C ASN A 203 0.66 -6.90 -22.97
N ASP A 204 1.70 -6.52 -22.20
CA ASP A 204 2.27 -5.18 -22.20
C ASP A 204 1.21 -4.09 -21.91
N VAL A 205 0.32 -4.39 -20.97
CA VAL A 205 -0.78 -3.51 -20.54
C VAL A 205 -0.45 -2.96 -19.17
N ALA A 206 -0.32 -1.64 -19.07
CA ALA A 206 -0.10 -0.98 -17.79
C ALA A 206 -1.36 -1.08 -16.92
N TYR A 207 -1.15 -1.25 -15.62
CA TYR A 207 -2.16 -1.01 -14.60
C TYR A 207 -2.52 0.48 -14.57
N GLU A 208 -3.71 0.79 -14.07
CA GLU A 208 -4.16 2.18 -13.97
C GLU A 208 -3.24 2.99 -13.05
N ALA A 209 -3.09 4.27 -13.37
CA ALA A 209 -2.38 5.19 -12.50
C ALA A 209 -3.21 5.45 -11.24
N PHE A 210 -2.54 5.60 -10.10
CA PHE A 210 -3.23 5.99 -8.87
C PHE A 210 -3.81 7.41 -9.03
N ASP A 211 -5.11 7.56 -8.77
CA ASP A 211 -5.81 8.85 -8.83
C ASP A 211 -6.29 9.26 -7.42
N PRO A 212 -5.59 10.19 -6.74
CA PRO A 212 -5.99 10.69 -5.43
C PRO A 212 -7.40 11.32 -5.42
N GLU A 213 -7.82 11.93 -6.52
CA GLU A 213 -9.11 12.64 -6.60
C GLU A 213 -10.30 11.67 -6.61
N ALA A 214 -10.09 10.38 -6.87
CA ALA A 214 -11.12 9.36 -6.77
C ALA A 214 -11.60 9.13 -5.31
N TYR A 215 -10.82 9.62 -4.33
CA TYR A 215 -11.03 9.39 -2.90
C TYR A 215 -11.44 10.65 -2.11
N LEU A 216 -11.57 11.80 -2.77
CA LEU A 216 -11.87 13.12 -2.19
C LEU A 216 -13.32 13.56 -2.45
#